data_AF-A0A7V3AHC2-F1
#
_entry.id   AF-A0A7V3AHC2-F1
#
_cell.length_a   1.000
_cell.length_b   1.000
_cell.length_c   1.000
_cell.angle_alpha   90.00
_cell.angle_beta   90.00
_cell.angle_gamma   90.00
#
_symmetry.space_group_name_H-M   'P 1'
#
loop_
_entity.id
_entity.type
_entity.pdbx_description
1 polymer ?
#
loop_
_entity_poly.entity_id
_entity_poly.type
_entity_poly.pdbx_seq_one_letter_code
_entity_poly.pdbx_strand_id
1 'polypeptide(L)'
;MHAAPLLGRATIEVPRTHEKPARKALVEVRSRPLDILPDLQRDERRKPATMTVVEIREVAPPEGEEPLQWLLWTTEPAATLEQAQAVAELYSKRWRNEELHWILKSGCAVEKLQLETADRLAKAVVQGGKAMPWLQRGKDRA
;
A
#
# COMPACT_ATOMS: atom_id res chain seq x y z
N MET A 1 -1.71 11.81 -15.65
CA MET A 1 -2.82 11.87 -14.67
C MET A 1 -3.34 13.27 -14.45
N HIS A 2 -2.49 14.31 -14.39
CA HIS A 2 -2.89 15.71 -14.16
C HIS A 2 -4.02 16.27 -15.02
N ALA A 3 -4.19 15.78 -16.25
CA ALA A 3 -5.28 16.20 -17.15
C ALA A 3 -6.62 15.47 -16.90
N ALA A 4 -6.65 14.42 -16.07
CA ALA A 4 -7.89 13.76 -15.69
C ALA A 4 -8.73 14.70 -14.80
N PRO A 5 -10.06 14.68 -14.91
CA PRO A 5 -10.93 15.52 -14.10
C PRO A 5 -10.73 15.20 -12.61
N LEU A 6 -10.78 16.25 -11.80
CA LEU A 6 -10.75 16.10 -10.35
C LEU A 6 -12.05 15.43 -9.88
N LEU A 7 -11.94 14.29 -9.20
CA LEU A 7 -13.10 13.64 -8.56
C LEU A 7 -13.51 14.39 -7.30
N GLY A 8 -12.52 14.93 -6.58
CA GLY A 8 -12.73 15.78 -5.42
C GLY A 8 -11.54 15.77 -4.47
N ARG A 9 -11.79 16.28 -3.26
CA ARG A 9 -10.83 16.29 -2.15
C ARG A 9 -11.27 15.32 -1.07
N ALA A 10 -10.30 14.69 -0.43
CA ALA A 10 -10.50 13.72 0.63
C ALA A 10 -9.46 13.94 1.74
N THR A 11 -9.77 13.49 2.95
CA THR A 11 -8.76 13.34 4.00
C THR A 11 -8.40 11.87 4.10
N ILE A 12 -7.11 11.55 4.00
CA ILE A 12 -6.62 10.19 4.20
C ILE A 12 -5.69 10.11 5.41
N GLU A 13 -5.74 8.98 6.11
CA GLU A 13 -4.83 8.67 7.21
C GLU A 13 -3.54 8.08 6.63
N VAL A 14 -2.44 8.80 6.78
CA VAL A 14 -1.11 8.33 6.43
C VAL A 14 -0.52 7.63 7.66
N PRO A 15 -0.21 6.32 7.59
CA PRO A 15 0.28 5.58 8.73
C PRO A 15 1.66 6.09 9.16
N ARG A 16 1.98 5.88 10.44
CA ARG A 16 3.31 6.13 11.00
C ARG A 16 4.34 5.24 10.28
N THR A 17 5.49 5.81 9.96
CA THR A 17 6.70 5.07 9.57
C THR A 17 7.74 5.16 10.68
N HIS A 18 8.90 4.53 10.51
CA HIS A 18 10.00 4.65 11.47
C HIS A 18 10.49 6.11 11.61
N GLU A 19 10.41 6.89 10.53
CA GLU A 19 10.93 8.26 10.46
C GLU A 19 9.84 9.32 10.68
N LYS A 20 8.58 9.03 10.33
CA LYS A 20 7.50 10.03 10.30
C LYS A 20 6.30 9.61 11.15
N PRO A 21 5.72 10.51 11.96
CA PRO A 21 4.51 10.22 12.72
C PRO A 21 3.31 9.98 11.79
N ALA A 22 2.30 9.28 12.31
CA ALA A 22 1.02 9.18 11.61
C ALA A 22 0.40 10.58 11.48
N ARG A 23 -0.23 10.86 10.34
CA ARG A 23 -0.85 12.16 10.10
C ARG A 23 -2.02 12.06 9.14
N LYS A 24 -2.90 13.06 9.19
CA LYS A 24 -3.97 13.25 8.22
C LYS A 24 -3.47 14.12 7.07
N ALA A 25 -3.69 13.68 5.84
CA ALA A 25 -3.34 14.44 4.64
C ALA A 25 -4.61 14.83 3.88
N LEU A 26 -4.76 16.13 3.56
CA LEU A 26 -5.78 16.60 2.64
C LEU A 26 -5.28 16.38 1.21
N VAL A 27 -5.98 15.54 0.46
CA VAL A 27 -5.56 15.08 -0.86
C VAL A 27 -6.59 15.43 -1.92
N GLU A 28 -6.11 15.71 -3.12
CA GLU A 28 -6.88 15.69 -4.35
C GLU A 28 -6.82 14.31 -4.98
N VAL A 29 -7.98 13.84 -5.44
CA VAL A 29 -8.14 12.50 -6.02
C VAL A 29 -8.57 12.63 -7.49
N ARG A 30 -7.82 11.97 -8.37
CA ARG A 30 -8.11 11.85 -9.80
C ARG A 30 -8.10 10.38 -10.17
N SER A 31 -8.94 9.98 -11.10
CA SER A 31 -8.86 8.64 -11.68
C SER A 31 -9.09 8.67 -13.18
N ARG A 32 -8.58 7.65 -13.87
CA ARG A 32 -8.94 7.35 -15.25
C ARG A 32 -8.58 5.91 -15.62
N PRO A 33 -9.36 5.26 -16.49
CA PRO A 33 -8.90 4.06 -17.16
C PRO A 33 -7.71 4.40 -18.07
N LEU A 34 -6.78 3.46 -18.16
CA LEU A 34 -5.62 3.49 -19.02
C LEU A 34 -5.40 2.12 -19.65
N ASP A 35 -5.05 2.13 -20.93
CA ASP A 35 -4.63 0.93 -21.62
C ASP A 35 -3.13 0.73 -21.45
N ILE A 36 -2.77 -0.43 -20.92
CA ILE A 36 -1.39 -0.92 -20.89
C ILE A 36 -1.18 -1.69 -22.18
N LEU A 37 -0.39 -1.10 -23.08
CA LEU A 37 -0.03 -1.72 -24.33
C LEU A 37 1.17 -2.66 -24.11
N PRO A 38 1.08 -3.93 -24.53
CA PRO A 38 2.21 -4.84 -24.41
C PRO A 38 3.27 -4.53 -25.47
N ASP A 39 4.52 -4.85 -25.14
CA ASP A 39 5.58 -4.96 -26.13
C ASP A 39 5.38 -6.23 -26.97
N LEU A 40 4.86 -6.05 -28.19
CA LEU A 40 4.59 -7.12 -29.15
C LEU A 40 5.86 -7.68 -29.81
N GLN A 41 6.99 -6.95 -29.76
CA GLN A 41 8.26 -7.51 -30.25
C GLN A 41 8.77 -8.63 -29.34
N ARG A 42 8.45 -8.55 -28.04
CA ARG A 42 8.85 -9.56 -27.05
C ARG A 42 7.95 -10.78 -27.03
N ASP A 43 6.64 -10.62 -27.28
CA ASP A 43 5.68 -11.71 -27.44
C ASP A 43 4.41 -11.20 -28.15
N GLU A 44 4.22 -11.63 -29.40
CA GLU A 44 3.11 -11.21 -30.27
C GLU A 44 1.72 -11.63 -29.76
N ARG A 45 1.64 -12.59 -28.84
CA ARG A 45 0.37 -13.11 -28.31
C ARG A 45 -0.20 -12.24 -27.20
N ARG A 46 0.58 -11.29 -26.68
CA ARG A 46 0.14 -10.40 -25.60
C ARG A 46 -0.94 -9.45 -26.11
N LYS A 47 -1.91 -9.15 -25.24
CA LYS A 47 -3.04 -8.26 -25.57
C LYS A 47 -2.99 -7.01 -24.68
N PRO A 48 -3.46 -5.85 -25.16
CA PRO A 48 -3.72 -4.69 -24.32
C PRO A 48 -4.58 -5.05 -23.10
N ALA A 49 -4.26 -4.44 -21.97
CA ALA A 49 -5.05 -4.57 -20.74
C ALA A 49 -5.47 -3.18 -20.26
N THR A 50 -6.77 -2.96 -20.10
CA THR A 50 -7.30 -1.74 -19.51
C THR A 50 -7.32 -1.87 -18.00
N MET A 51 -6.71 -0.92 -17.30
CA MET A 51 -6.71 -0.83 -15.84
C MET A 51 -6.98 0.61 -15.41
N THR A 52 -7.52 0.78 -14.21
CA THR A 52 -7.74 2.14 -13.68
C THR A 52 -6.50 2.62 -12.94
N VAL A 53 -6.12 3.87 -13.18
CA VAL A 53 -5.13 4.57 -12.37
C VAL A 53 -5.84 5.57 -11.47
N VAL A 54 -5.48 5.54 -10.20
CA VAL A 54 -5.91 6.50 -9.18
C VAL A 54 -4.69 7.31 -8.75
N GLU A 55 -4.75 8.62 -8.91
CA GLU A 55 -3.77 9.55 -8.36
C GLU A 55 -4.34 10.21 -7.11
N ILE A 56 -3.57 10.13 -6.02
CA ILE A 56 -3.87 10.76 -4.74
C ILE A 56 -2.71 11.68 -4.42
N ARG A 57 -2.95 12.99 -4.41
CA ARG A 57 -1.90 13.99 -4.23
C ARG A 57 -2.26 14.94 -3.11
N GLU A 58 -1.37 15.11 -2.15
CA GLU A 58 -1.51 16.07 -1.07
C GLU A 58 -1.44 17.50 -1.56
N VAL A 59 -2.37 18.33 -1.10
CA VAL A 59 -2.53 19.72 -1.54
C VAL A 59 -1.75 20.69 -0.67
N ALA A 60 -1.65 20.41 0.63
CA ALA A 60 -1.01 21.26 1.61
C ALA A 60 -0.18 20.42 2.58
N PRO A 61 1.00 19.91 2.14
CA PRO A 61 1.87 19.15 3.01
C PRO A 61 2.39 20.04 4.15
N PRO A 62 2.70 19.44 5.32
CA PRO A 62 3.39 20.16 6.40
C PRO A 62 4.71 20.78 5.93
N GLU A 63 5.14 21.85 6.59
CA GLU A 63 6.42 22.50 6.28
C GLU A 63 7.59 21.53 6.45
N GLY A 64 8.48 21.48 5.46
CA GLY A 64 9.63 20.57 5.44
C GLY A 64 9.29 19.11 5.11
N GLU A 65 8.02 18.76 4.88
CA GLU A 65 7.62 17.42 4.47
C GLU A 65 7.44 17.30 2.96
N GLU A 66 7.96 16.22 2.37
CA GLU A 66 7.65 15.87 0.99
C GLU A 66 6.14 15.56 0.85
N PRO A 67 5.46 16.16 -0.14
CA PRO A 67 4.04 15.92 -0.34
C PRO A 67 3.76 14.46 -0.65
N LEU A 68 2.70 13.92 -0.03
CA LEU A 68 2.22 12.61 -0.40
C LEU A 68 1.75 12.59 -1.85
N GLN A 69 2.30 11.69 -2.66
CA GLN A 69 1.78 11.40 -3.99
C GLN A 69 1.76 9.89 -4.22
N TRP A 70 0.55 9.33 -4.32
CA TRP A 70 0.34 7.93 -4.71
C TRP A 70 -0.23 7.87 -6.11
N LEU A 71 0.36 7.01 -6.93
CA LEU A 71 -0.12 6.66 -8.26
C LEU A 71 -0.39 5.16 -8.29
N LEU A 72 -1.65 4.78 -8.20
CA LEU A 72 -2.08 3.42 -7.93
C LEU A 72 -2.76 2.82 -9.16
N TRP A 73 -2.24 1.70 -9.64
CA TRP A 73 -2.93 0.86 -10.62
C TRP A 73 -3.86 -0.10 -9.88
N THR A 74 -5.10 -0.22 -10.33
CA THR A 74 -6.10 -1.04 -9.66
C THR A 74 -7.08 -1.67 -10.65
N THR A 75 -7.58 -2.85 -10.26
CA THR A 75 -8.73 -3.52 -10.87
C THR A 75 -10.04 -3.15 -10.16
N GLU A 76 -9.97 -2.53 -8.99
CA GLU A 76 -11.14 -2.06 -8.25
C GLU A 76 -11.84 -0.92 -9.00
N PRO A 77 -13.17 -0.77 -8.84
CA PRO A 77 -13.88 0.42 -9.30
C PRO A 77 -13.26 1.68 -8.71
N ALA A 78 -13.11 2.73 -9.52
CA ALA A 78 -12.62 4.03 -9.09
C ALA A 78 -13.17 5.19 -9.94
N ALA A 79 -14.40 5.06 -10.45
CA ALA A 79 -15.03 6.09 -11.28
C ALA A 79 -15.56 7.27 -10.45
N THR A 80 -15.85 7.07 -9.16
CA THR A 80 -16.29 8.13 -8.24
C THR A 80 -15.25 8.41 -7.16
N LEU A 81 -15.40 9.54 -6.47
CA LEU A 81 -14.52 9.92 -5.36
C LEU A 81 -14.51 8.84 -4.26
N GLU A 82 -15.68 8.33 -3.89
CA GLU A 82 -15.86 7.32 -2.83
C GLU A 82 -15.15 6.01 -3.22
N GLN A 83 -15.29 5.60 -4.48
CA GLN A 83 -14.61 4.40 -5.00
C GLN A 83 -13.08 4.57 -5.00
N ALA A 84 -12.60 5.73 -5.47
CA ALA A 84 -11.17 6.03 -5.47
C ALA A 84 -10.58 6.16 -4.04
N GLN A 85 -11.37 6.67 -3.08
CA GLN A 85 -11.02 6.68 -1.66
C GLN A 85 -10.89 5.27 -1.10
N ALA A 86 -11.79 4.35 -1.46
CA ALA A 86 -11.68 2.94 -1.04
C ALA A 86 -10.36 2.30 -1.52
N VAL A 87 -9.91 2.63 -2.73
CA VAL A 87 -8.60 2.20 -3.24
C VAL A 87 -7.45 2.78 -2.39
N ALA A 88 -7.53 4.07 -2.02
CA ALA A 88 -6.57 4.71 -1.14
C ALA A 88 -6.50 4.03 0.24
N GLU A 89 -7.65 3.70 0.82
CA GLU A 89 -7.78 3.02 2.12
C GLU A 89 -7.27 1.58 2.09
N LEU A 90 -7.44 0.87 0.97
CA LEU A 90 -6.84 -0.44 0.77
C LEU A 90 -5.31 -0.31 0.70
N TYR A 91 -4.81 0.66 -0.07
CA TYR A 91 -3.37 0.86 -0.23
C TYR A 91 -2.68 1.33 1.04
N SER A 92 -3.33 2.15 1.89
CA SER A 92 -2.76 2.60 3.16
C SER A 92 -2.42 1.45 4.11
N LYS A 93 -3.07 0.28 3.95
CA LYS A 93 -2.79 -0.93 4.72
C LYS A 93 -1.52 -1.67 4.26
N ARG A 94 -0.88 -1.27 3.16
CA ARG A 94 0.36 -1.90 2.64
C ARG A 94 1.45 -1.99 3.71
N TRP A 95 1.53 -0.98 4.59
CA TRP A 95 2.56 -0.91 5.63
C TRP A 95 2.47 -2.04 6.67
N ARG A 96 1.31 -2.67 6.84
CA ARG A 96 1.16 -3.83 7.74
C ARG A 96 2.08 -5.00 7.37
N ASN A 97 2.48 -5.10 6.10
CA ASN A 97 3.46 -6.11 5.68
C ASN A 97 4.84 -5.84 6.27
N GLU A 98 5.21 -4.57 6.46
CA GLU A 98 6.49 -4.19 7.07
C GLU A 98 6.47 -4.42 8.57
N GLU A 99 5.34 -4.16 9.23
CA GLU A 99 5.14 -4.55 10.63
C GLU A 99 5.33 -6.06 10.82
N LEU A 100 4.74 -6.88 9.94
CA LEU A 100 4.93 -8.34 9.96
C LEU A 100 6.40 -8.72 9.80
N HIS A 101 7.13 -8.10 8.87
CA HIS A 101 8.56 -8.33 8.71
C HIS A 101 9.35 -7.97 9.96
N TRP A 102 9.08 -6.81 10.56
CA TRP A 102 9.73 -6.39 11.80
C TRP A 102 9.43 -7.36 12.95
N ILE A 103 8.17 -7.80 13.09
CA ILE A 103 7.77 -8.80 14.08
C ILE A 103 8.57 -10.09 13.89
N LEU A 104 8.65 -10.64 12.68
CA LEU A 104 9.37 -11.89 12.44
C LEU A 104 10.87 -11.75 12.73
N LYS A 105 11.49 -10.68 12.23
CA LYS A 105 12.95 -10.49 12.30
C LYS A 105 13.44 -10.01 13.66
N SER A 106 12.74 -9.04 14.26
CA SER A 106 13.16 -8.39 15.52
C SER A 106 12.41 -8.95 16.72
N GLY A 107 11.09 -9.18 16.60
CA GLY A 107 10.26 -9.71 17.69
C GLY A 107 10.48 -11.20 17.94
N CYS A 108 10.27 -12.03 16.91
CA CYS A 108 10.48 -13.49 16.97
C CYS A 108 11.93 -13.89 16.74
N ALA A 109 12.79 -12.96 16.32
CA ALA A 109 14.21 -13.20 16.07
C ALA A 109 14.49 -14.40 15.14
N VAL A 110 13.63 -14.65 14.14
CA VAL A 110 13.71 -15.87 13.32
C VAL A 110 15.05 -16.01 12.59
N GLU A 111 15.70 -14.90 12.26
CA GLU A 111 17.03 -14.87 11.62
C GLU A 111 18.16 -15.33 12.55
N LYS A 112 17.98 -15.23 13.88
CA LYS A 112 18.95 -15.71 14.87
C LYS A 112 18.89 -17.23 15.09
N LEU A 113 17.85 -17.91 14.58
CA LEU A 113 17.72 -19.35 14.71
C LEU A 113 18.71 -20.14 13.83
N GLN A 114 19.31 -19.48 12.83
CA GLN A 114 20.35 -20.06 11.94
C GLN A 114 19.94 -21.43 11.37
N LEU A 115 18.67 -21.58 10.99
CA LEU A 115 18.14 -22.83 10.47
C LEU A 115 18.63 -23.07 9.04
N GLU A 116 19.33 -24.19 8.85
CA GLU A 116 20.06 -24.50 7.62
C GLU A 116 19.19 -24.97 6.45
N THR A 117 17.89 -25.25 6.67
CA THR A 117 16.98 -25.74 5.63
C THR A 117 15.72 -24.90 5.53
N ALA A 118 15.22 -24.75 4.30
CA ALA A 118 14.00 -24.01 4.01
C ALA A 118 12.79 -24.55 4.79
N ASP A 119 12.66 -25.88 4.92
CA ASP A 119 11.59 -26.52 5.68
C ASP A 119 11.59 -26.14 7.17
N ARG A 120 12.77 -26.06 7.78
CA ARG A 120 12.89 -25.65 9.19
C ARG A 120 12.57 -24.17 9.35
N LEU A 121 13.03 -23.33 8.42
CA LEU A 121 12.70 -21.90 8.39
C LEU A 121 11.19 -21.68 8.24
N ALA A 122 10.53 -22.38 7.30
CA ALA A 122 9.09 -22.30 7.09
C ALA A 122 8.31 -22.66 8.37
N LYS A 123 8.70 -23.73 9.06
CA LYS A 123 8.10 -24.12 10.34
C LYS A 123 8.29 -23.03 11.40
N ALA A 124 9.49 -22.45 11.50
CA ALA A 124 9.76 -21.38 12.47
C ALA A 124 8.93 -20.11 12.19
N VAL A 125 8.79 -19.70 10.93
CA VAL A 125 7.95 -18.56 10.53
C VAL A 125 6.48 -18.80 10.87
N VAL A 126 5.95 -20.00 10.59
CA VAL A 126 4.56 -20.36 10.93
C VAL A 126 4.32 -20.37 12.45
N GLN A 127 5.27 -20.89 13.24
CA GLN A 127 5.13 -20.91 14.70
C GLN A 127 5.26 -19.51 15.31
N GLY A 128 6.19 -18.68 14.79
CA GLY A 128 6.30 -17.27 15.18
C GLY A 128 5.04 -16.46 14.85
N GLY A 129 4.44 -16.71 13.68
CA GLY A 129 3.17 -16.08 13.27
C GLY A 129 1.96 -16.47 14.15
N LYS A 130 1.96 -17.67 14.74
CA LYS A 130 0.90 -18.12 15.68
C LYS A 130 0.96 -17.42 17.04
N ALA A 131 2.08 -16.82 17.40
CA ALA A 131 2.24 -16.04 18.63
C ALA A 131 1.68 -14.60 18.53
N MET A 132 0.89 -14.30 17.49
CA MET A 132 0.39 -12.94 17.19
C MET A 132 -1.12 -12.69 17.44
N PRO A 133 -1.67 -12.84 18.66
CA PRO A 133 -3.03 -12.42 18.99
C PRO A 133 -3.31 -10.91 18.79
N TRP A 134 -2.26 -10.09 18.67
CA TRP A 134 -2.37 -8.62 18.63
C TRP A 134 -2.62 -8.06 17.23
N LEU A 135 -2.34 -8.83 16.16
CA LEU A 135 -2.55 -8.43 14.77
C LEU A 135 -4.05 -8.30 14.39
N GLN A 136 -4.94 -8.87 15.21
CA GLN A 136 -6.40 -8.77 15.06
C GLN A 136 -7.02 -7.61 15.84
N ARG A 137 -6.28 -6.96 16.76
CA ARG A 137 -6.75 -5.78 17.48
C ARG A 137 -6.30 -4.52 16.75
N GLY A 138 -7.08 -4.12 15.75
CA GLY A 138 -6.99 -2.78 15.19
C GLY A 138 -7.47 -1.75 16.20
N LYS A 139 -6.75 -0.62 16.30
CA LYS A 139 -6.99 0.52 17.21
C LYS A 139 -6.84 0.16 18.68
N ASP A 140 -5.66 0.47 19.22
CA ASP A 140 -5.50 1.16 20.49
C ASP A 140 -4.02 1.11 20.86
N ARG A 141 -3.31 2.16 20.49
CA ARG A 141 -2.24 2.73 21.31
C ARG A 141 -1.86 4.10 20.75
N ALA A 142 -2.05 5.09 21.62
CA ALA A 142 -1.70 6.49 21.49
C ALA A 142 -0.19 6.71 21.26
#